data_AF-A0A1K1T2W2-F1
#
_entry.id   AF-A0A1K1T2W2-F1
#
_cell.length_a   1.000
_cell.length_b   1.000
_cell.length_c   1.000
_cell.angle_alpha   90.00
_cell.angle_beta   90.00
_cell.angle_gamma   90.00
#
_symmetry.space_group_name_H-M   'P 1'
#
loop_
_entity.id
_entity.type
_entity.pdbx_description
1 polymer ?
#
loop_
_entity_poly.entity_id
_entity_poly.type
_entity_poly.pdbx_seq_one_letter_code
_entity_poly.pdbx_strand_id
1 'polypeptide(L)'
;MTIPVELEAKILRLYHAEKWPCGTIAKQLHVHRETVQRVLVNAGLPRYGPTPKPSMIEPYLPFIVSTRQCHLEPADDESDDCVGNPPVQ
;
A
#
# COMPACT_ATOMS: atom_id res chain seq x y z
N MET A 1 1.74 1.96 16.69
CA MET A 1 0.47 2.52 17.20
C MET A 1 -0.59 1.43 17.12
N THR A 2 -0.87 0.75 18.23
CA THR A 2 -1.97 -0.21 18.35
C THR A 2 -3.24 0.57 18.66
N ILE A 3 -4.26 0.44 17.82
CA ILE A 3 -5.58 1.01 18.07
C ILE A 3 -6.36 -0.04 18.86
N PRO A 4 -7.02 0.32 19.98
CA PRO A 4 -7.84 -0.64 20.72
C PRO A 4 -9.06 -1.06 19.89
N VAL A 5 -9.39 -2.35 19.94
CA VAL A 5 -10.48 -2.96 19.16
C VAL A 5 -11.84 -2.31 19.43
N GLU A 6 -12.07 -1.82 20.64
CA GLU A 6 -13.28 -1.08 20.99
C GLU A 6 -13.43 0.21 20.18
N LEU A 7 -12.34 0.92 19.93
CA LEU A 7 -12.33 2.17 19.18
C LEU A 7 -12.56 1.88 17.69
N GLU A 8 -11.95 0.82 17.17
CA GLU A 8 -12.19 0.33 15.80
C GLU A 8 -13.67 0.02 15.56
N ALA A 9 -14.29 -0.75 16.47
CA ALA A 9 -15.71 -1.09 16.38
C ALA A 9 -16.63 0.15 16.44
N LYS A 10 -16.30 1.15 17.28
CA LYS A 10 -17.03 2.42 17.34
C LYS A 10 -16.93 3.19 16.02
N ILE A 11 -15.74 3.28 15.43
CA ILE A 11 -15.54 3.92 14.12
C ILE A 11 -16.40 3.24 13.05
N LEU A 12 -16.32 1.91 12.95
CA LEU A 12 -17.07 1.15 11.93
C LEU A 12 -18.58 1.30 12.15
N ARG A 13 -19.06 1.24 13.39
CA ARG A 13 -20.49 1.43 13.70
C ARG A 13 -20.98 2.80 13.28
N LEU A 14 -20.29 3.88 13.65
CA LEU A 14 -20.67 5.25 13.27
C LEU A 14 -20.63 5.45 11.75
N TYR A 15 -19.67 4.82 11.10
CA TYR A 15 -19.53 4.87 9.64
C TYR A 15 -20.66 4.12 8.92
N HIS A 16 -21.00 2.90 9.35
CA HIS A 16 -22.04 2.10 8.68
C HIS A 16 -23.46 2.50 9.05
N ALA A 17 -23.72 2.79 10.33
CA ALA A 17 -25.07 3.09 10.82
C ALA A 17 -25.53 4.49 10.39
N GLU A 18 -24.63 5.47 10.44
CA GLU A 18 -25.01 6.87 10.25
C GLU A 18 -24.40 7.49 8.98
N LYS A 19 -23.49 6.77 8.30
CA LYS A 19 -22.76 7.26 7.10
C LYS A 19 -22.03 8.58 7.34
N TRP A 20 -21.52 8.76 8.55
CA TRP A 20 -20.79 9.98 8.91
C TRP A 20 -19.48 10.12 8.13
N PRO A 21 -19.10 11.35 7.74
CA PRO A 21 -17.80 11.58 7.12
C PRO A 21 -16.67 11.40 8.15
N CYS A 22 -15.49 10.98 7.68
CA CYS A 22 -14.32 10.68 8.53
C CYS A 22 -13.97 11.83 9.49
N GLY A 23 -14.14 13.09 9.05
CA GLY A 23 -13.87 14.27 9.87
C GLY A 23 -14.83 14.44 11.04
N THR A 24 -16.09 14.03 10.90
CA THR A 24 -17.07 14.10 11.99
C THR A 24 -16.80 13.03 13.03
N ILE A 25 -16.50 11.80 12.59
CA ILE A 25 -16.12 10.69 13.47
C ILE A 25 -14.85 11.07 14.27
N ALA A 26 -13.87 11.68 13.61
CA ALA A 26 -12.63 12.15 14.23
C ALA A 26 -12.88 13.18 15.35
N LYS A 27 -13.77 14.16 15.10
CA LYS A 27 -14.15 15.17 16.11
C LYS A 27 -14.89 14.55 17.29
N GLN A 28 -15.83 13.63 17.02
CA GLN A 28 -16.64 13.01 18.07
C GLN A 28 -15.80 12.13 19.00
N LEU A 29 -14.95 11.28 18.42
CA LEU A 29 -14.11 10.35 19.16
C LEU A 29 -12.80 10.99 19.66
N HIS A 30 -12.57 12.27 19.38
CA HIS A 30 -11.32 13.00 19.69
C HIS A 30 -10.06 12.27 19.19
N VAL A 31 -10.14 11.70 17.99
CA VAL A 31 -9.03 11.00 17.34
C VAL A 31 -8.57 11.72 16.10
N HIS A 32 -7.31 11.54 15.72
CA HIS A 32 -6.81 12.07 14.45
C HIS A 32 -7.58 11.48 13.27
N ARG A 33 -7.86 12.32 12.28
CA ARG A 33 -8.51 11.94 11.02
C ARG A 33 -7.78 10.78 10.32
N GLU A 34 -6.45 10.75 10.38
CA GLU A 34 -5.65 9.66 9.80
C GLU A 34 -5.90 8.31 10.48
N THR A 35 -6.15 8.30 11.79
CA THR A 35 -6.47 7.08 12.53
C THR A 35 -7.79 6.48 12.04
N VAL A 36 -8.82 7.31 11.88
CA VAL A 36 -10.12 6.89 11.31
C VAL A 36 -9.94 6.38 9.89
N GLN A 37 -9.18 7.11 9.07
CA GLN A 37 -8.92 6.71 7.68
C GLN A 37 -8.14 5.39 7.59
N ARG A 38 -7.17 5.15 8.47
CA ARG A 38 -6.43 3.88 8.54
C ARG A 38 -7.32 2.72 8.94
N VAL A 39 -8.20 2.91 9.94
CA VAL A 39 -9.18 1.89 10.34
C VAL A 39 -10.10 1.52 9.19
N LEU A 40 -10.63 2.51 8.48
CA LEU A 40 -11.50 2.27 7.32
C LEU A 40 -10.76 1.53 6.19
N VAL A 41 -9.51 1.90 5.91
CA VAL A 41 -8.67 1.19 4.93
C VAL A 41 -8.38 -0.25 5.36
N ASN A 42 -8.12 -0.49 6.66
CA ASN A 42 -7.89 -1.82 7.20
C ASN A 42 -9.15 -2.71 7.07
N ALA A 43 -10.33 -2.12 7.21
CA ALA A 43 -11.61 -2.79 6.96
C ALA A 43 -11.95 -2.96 5.46
N GLY A 44 -11.06 -2.55 4.54
CA GLY A 44 -11.25 -2.67 3.10
C GLY A 44 -12.09 -1.57 2.47
N LEU A 45 -12.39 -0.48 3.19
CA LEU A 45 -13.15 0.63 2.65
C LEU A 45 -12.26 1.60 1.85
N PRO A 46 -12.75 2.13 0.72
CA PRO A 46 -11.98 3.05 -0.10
C PRO A 46 -11.63 4.31 0.69
N ARG A 47 -10.42 4.83 0.47
CA ARG A 47 -10.01 6.11 1.05
C ARG A 47 -10.95 7.21 0.56
N TYR A 48 -11.79 7.72 1.47
CA TYR A 48 -12.57 8.93 1.23
C TYR A 48 -11.66 10.15 1.30
N GLY A 49 -11.20 10.59 0.13
CA GLY A 49 -10.43 11.81 -0.05
C GLY A 49 -10.17 12.08 -1.52
N PRO A 50 -9.79 13.31 -1.88
CA PRO A 50 -9.29 13.58 -3.21
C PRO A 50 -8.10 12.65 -3.49
N THR A 51 -8.07 12.08 -4.69
CA THR A 51 -6.90 11.36 -5.17
C THR A 51 -5.67 12.26 -5.01
N PRO A 52 -4.52 11.73 -4.55
CA PRO A 52 -3.31 12.54 -4.49
C PRO A 52 -3.08 13.16 -5.87
N LYS A 53 -2.80 14.47 -5.88
CA LYS A 53 -2.52 15.17 -7.14
C LYS A 53 -1.29 14.54 -7.78
N PRO A 54 -1.26 14.43 -9.12
CA PRO A 54 -0.06 13.96 -9.81
C PRO A 54 1.11 14.84 -9.37
N SER A 55 2.18 14.18 -8.96
CA SER A 55 3.39 14.84 -8.50
C SER A 55 4.11 15.49 -9.68
N MET A 56 4.92 16.54 -9.46
CA MET A 56 5.73 17.12 -10.55
C MET A 56 6.74 16.12 -11.14
N ILE A 57 7.05 15.04 -10.42
CA ILE A 57 7.96 13.99 -10.86
C ILE A 57 7.27 12.97 -11.79
N GLU A 58 5.93 12.92 -11.80
CA GLU A 58 5.13 11.97 -12.60
C GLU A 58 5.52 11.96 -14.09
N PRO A 59 5.71 13.11 -14.76
CA PRO A 59 6.14 13.14 -16.16
C PRO A 59 7.54 12.57 -16.40
N TYR A 60 8.38 12.52 -15.36
CA TYR A 60 9.78 12.10 -15.44
C TYR A 60 10.01 10.65 -14.98
N LEU A 61 9.01 9.99 -14.38
CA LEU A 61 9.08 8.58 -13.98
C LEU A 61 9.58 7.63 -15.09
N PRO A 62 9.10 7.71 -16.36
CA PRO A 62 9.59 6.80 -17.40
C PRO A 62 11.09 6.98 -17.68
N PHE A 63 11.60 8.20 -17.60
CA PHE A 63 13.03 8.50 -17.75
C PHE A 63 13.83 7.94 -16.57
N ILE A 64 13.33 8.09 -15.34
CA ILE A 64 14.00 7.59 -14.12
C ILE A 64 14.10 6.07 -14.15
N VAL A 65 13.02 5.35 -14.48
CA VAL A 65 13.02 3.87 -14.55
C VAL A 65 13.98 3.38 -15.64
N SER A 66 13.93 3.98 -16.83
CA SER A 66 14.83 3.63 -17.94
C SER A 66 16.30 3.79 -17.57
N THR A 67 16.63 4.90 -16.88
CA THR A 67 18.01 5.17 -16.42
C THR A 67 18.48 4.15 -15.38
N ARG A 68 17.58 3.63 -14.53
CA ARG A 68 17.92 2.60 -13.54
C ARG A 68 18.11 1.22 -14.17
N GLN A 69 17.37 0.89 -15.22
CA GLN A 69 17.51 -0.38 -15.93
C GLN A 69 18.87 -0.46 -16.66
N CYS A 70 19.35 0.66 -17.22
CA CYS A 70 20.63 0.69 -17.94
C CYS A 70 21.87 0.50 -17.06
N HIS A 71 21.79 0.65 -15.75
CA HIS A 71 22.95 0.49 -14.85
C HIS A 71 22.95 -0.85 -14.11
N LEU A 72 21.91 -1.67 -14.29
CA LEU A 72 21.85 -3.02 -13.74
C LEU A 72 22.30 -3.97 -14.85
N GLU A 73 23.62 -4.12 -14.99
CA GLU A 73 24.18 -5.24 -15.76
C GLU A 73 23.62 -6.53 -15.14
N PRO A 74 22.96 -7.41 -15.92
CA PRO A 74 22.83 -8.78 -15.49
C PRO A 74 24.26 -9.29 -15.33
N ALA A 75 24.61 -9.70 -14.11
CA ALA A 75 25.70 -10.64 -13.97
C ALA A 75 25.26 -11.86 -14.79
N ASP A 76 25.81 -11.98 -15.98
CA ASP A 76 25.79 -13.21 -16.75
C ASP A 76 26.56 -14.24 -15.91
N ASP A 77 25.86 -14.92 -15.01
CA ASP A 77 26.25 -16.24 -14.52
C ASP A 77 26.03 -17.23 -15.68
N GLU A 78 26.84 -17.07 -16.74
CA GLU A 78 27.15 -18.17 -17.65
C GLU A 78 27.95 -19.19 -16.85
N SER A 79 27.29 -20.26 -16.41
CA SER A 79 27.91 -21.56 -16.15
C SER A 79 26.84 -22.63 -16.30
N ASP A 80 26.45 -22.84 -17.56
CA ASP A 80 25.85 -24.09 -18.02
C ASP A 80 26.98 -25.14 -18.11
N ASP A 81 27.20 -25.89 -17.02
CA ASP A 81 27.99 -27.13 -17.08
C ASP A 81 27.02 -28.31 -17.23
N CYS A 82 26.70 -28.61 -18.49
CA CYS A 82 26.07 -29.85 -18.91
C CYS A 82 27.11 -30.98 -18.95
N VAL A 83 27.26 -31.82 -17.90
CA VAL A 83 27.71 -33.22 -18.10
C VAL A 83 27.05 -34.21 -17.12
N GLY A 84 26.06 -34.94 -17.64
CA GLY A 84 25.99 -36.41 -17.53
C GLY A 84 25.54 -37.03 -16.21
N ASN A 85 24.22 -37.18 -16.01
CA ASN A 85 23.71 -38.22 -15.13
C ASN A 85 23.70 -39.56 -15.90
N PRO A 86 24.46 -40.60 -15.50
CA PRO A 86 24.40 -41.89 -16.17
C PRO A 86 23.11 -42.65 -15.80
N PRO A 87 22.55 -43.47 -16.70
CA PRO A 87 21.37 -44.26 -16.40
C PRO A 87 21.73 -45.35 -15.38
N VAL A 88 20.98 -45.37 -14.28
CA VAL A 88 21.00 -46.42 -13.26
C VAL A 88 20.45 -47.71 -13.90
N GLN A 89 21.21 -48.81 -13.82
CA GLN A 89 20.77 -50.16 -14.20
C GLN A 89 19.82 -50.75 -13.15
#